data_AF-A0A7S1LH68-F1
#
_entry.id   AF-A0A7S1LH68-F1
#
_cell.length_a   1.000
_cell.length_b   1.000
_cell.length_c   1.000
_cell.angle_alpha   90.00
_cell.angle_beta   90.00
_cell.angle_gamma   90.00
#
_symmetry.space_group_name_H-M   'P 1'
#
loop_
_entity.id
_entity.type
_entity.pdbx_description
1 polymer ?
#
loop_
_entity_poly.entity_id
_entity_poly.type
_entity_poly.pdbx_seq_one_letter_code
_entity_poly.pdbx_strand_id
1 'polypeptide(L)'
;MVIMSIELDMHPMARESDVKMTLFDYPDIPQWVFDLFEAGFFMIFGVELTARCIASRCSALWDLTTYIDGVALLPVVLTQLFNLQQGKHFMLLRVVRLMKLFRLLRLIRLFKELQFLAKSFVSALRTLVWIGLLLVMTVYCVAIVCTMLVGQNDNFRASDAKIQMYEAHYGHEVDISRYWGSIMRSVITLFQIFTLDNWSELVRPIIETHAPWMFFFFAAFIFTTSFGLLNLLMGAIVDHTMSIAREAEMDRDR
;
A
#
# COMPACT_ATOMS: atom_id res chain seq x y z
N MET A 1 -12.97 -17.71 -9.93
CA MET A 1 -14.18 -17.29 -10.67
C MET A 1 -13.89 -16.68 -12.05
N VAL A 2 -12.63 -16.62 -12.51
CA VAL A 2 -12.26 -16.24 -13.90
C VAL A 2 -11.67 -17.42 -14.68
N ILE A 3 -11.20 -18.47 -13.97
CA ILE A 3 -10.59 -19.65 -14.59
C ILE A 3 -11.63 -20.64 -15.16
N MET A 4 -12.90 -20.58 -14.70
CA MET A 4 -13.97 -21.49 -15.17
C MET A 4 -14.72 -20.97 -16.40
N SER A 5 -14.24 -19.91 -17.05
CA SER A 5 -14.84 -19.32 -18.25
C SER A 5 -14.04 -19.60 -19.54
N ILE A 6 -12.86 -20.21 -19.44
CA ILE A 6 -11.99 -20.46 -20.61
C ILE A 6 -12.16 -21.89 -21.16
N GLU A 7 -12.66 -22.83 -20.37
CA GLU A 7 -12.60 -24.26 -20.71
C GLU A 7 -13.88 -24.83 -21.36
N LEU A 8 -14.96 -24.05 -21.43
CA LEU A 8 -16.25 -24.49 -22.00
C LEU A 8 -16.40 -24.23 -23.51
N ASP A 9 -15.42 -23.58 -24.15
CA ASP A 9 -15.45 -23.25 -25.59
C ASP A 9 -15.02 -24.39 -26.54
N MET A 10 -14.70 -25.58 -26.01
CA MET A 10 -14.15 -26.70 -26.80
C MET A 10 -15.15 -27.80 -27.18
N HIS A 11 -16.45 -27.66 -26.86
CA HIS A 11 -17.44 -28.67 -27.22
C HIS A 11 -18.19 -28.31 -28.52
N PRO A 12 -18.08 -29.09 -29.60
CA PRO A 12 -18.64 -28.76 -30.92
C PRO A 12 -20.17 -28.80 -31.01
N MET A 13 -20.88 -28.92 -29.88
CA MET A 13 -22.36 -28.90 -29.82
C MET A 13 -22.95 -27.50 -29.56
N ALA A 14 -22.13 -26.46 -29.39
CA ALA A 14 -22.61 -25.09 -29.14
C ALA A 14 -22.98 -24.30 -30.41
N ARG A 15 -23.02 -24.92 -31.60
CA ARG A 15 -23.17 -24.20 -32.87
C ARG A 15 -24.60 -24.15 -33.44
N GLU A 16 -25.57 -24.84 -32.84
CA GLU A 16 -26.88 -25.03 -33.48
C GLU A 16 -28.11 -24.73 -32.61
N SER A 17 -27.94 -24.11 -31.44
CA SER A 17 -29.09 -23.61 -30.70
C SER A 17 -28.82 -22.22 -30.15
N ASP A 18 -29.67 -21.28 -30.52
CA ASP A 18 -29.74 -19.90 -30.04
C ASP A 18 -30.26 -19.84 -28.59
N VAL A 19 -29.83 -20.81 -27.78
CA VAL A 19 -30.18 -20.94 -26.37
C VAL A 19 -29.03 -20.33 -25.61
N LYS A 20 -29.17 -19.05 -25.27
CA LYS A 20 -28.44 -18.46 -24.15
C LYS A 20 -28.68 -19.37 -22.95
N MET A 21 -27.66 -20.14 -22.58
CA MET A 21 -27.70 -21.03 -21.43
C MET A 21 -27.58 -20.18 -20.15
N THR A 22 -28.60 -19.38 -19.87
CA THR A 22 -28.86 -18.78 -18.55
C THR A 22 -29.50 -19.88 -17.71
N LEU A 23 -28.69 -20.56 -16.88
CA LEU A 23 -29.08 -21.79 -16.17
C LEU A 23 -30.22 -21.62 -15.14
N PHE A 24 -30.80 -20.44 -14.94
CA PHE A 24 -31.99 -20.24 -14.12
C PHE A 24 -32.68 -18.93 -14.55
N ASP A 25 -33.85 -19.02 -15.20
CA ASP A 25 -34.78 -17.91 -15.34
C ASP A 25 -35.39 -17.62 -13.96
N TYR A 26 -34.74 -16.74 -13.21
CA TYR A 26 -35.33 -16.17 -12.00
C TYR A 26 -36.43 -15.20 -12.45
N PRO A 27 -37.64 -15.19 -11.85
CA PRO A 27 -38.61 -14.14 -12.14
C PRO A 27 -37.93 -12.79 -11.91
N ASP A 28 -37.97 -11.89 -12.91
CA ASP A 28 -37.31 -10.58 -12.87
C ASP A 28 -37.72 -9.84 -11.59
N ILE A 29 -36.94 -9.98 -10.52
CA ILE A 29 -37.19 -9.25 -9.28
C ILE A 29 -37.08 -7.78 -9.68
N PRO A 30 -38.14 -6.98 -9.46
CA PRO A 30 -38.12 -5.59 -9.87
C PRO A 30 -36.94 -4.87 -9.21
N GLN A 31 -36.20 -4.07 -9.97
CA GLN A 31 -34.99 -3.38 -9.51
C GLN A 31 -35.23 -2.57 -8.21
N TRP A 32 -36.43 -2.01 -8.06
CA TRP A 32 -36.83 -1.25 -6.86
C TRP A 32 -36.81 -2.09 -5.58
N VAL A 33 -37.03 -3.42 -5.68
CA VAL A 33 -36.97 -4.33 -4.53
C VAL A 33 -35.53 -4.41 -4.01
N PHE A 34 -34.55 -4.55 -4.91
CA PHE A 34 -33.13 -4.54 -4.52
C PHE A 34 -32.71 -3.20 -3.94
N ASP A 35 -33.13 -2.09 -4.55
CA ASP A 35 -32.82 -0.74 -4.05
C ASP A 35 -33.45 -0.50 -2.67
N LEU A 36 -34.67 -1.01 -2.43
CA LEU A 36 -35.34 -0.94 -1.14
C LEU A 36 -34.61 -1.75 -0.06
N PHE A 37 -34.19 -2.98 -0.37
CA PHE A 37 -33.38 -3.78 0.55
C PHE A 37 -32.03 -3.12 0.84
N GLU A 38 -31.34 -2.60 -0.19
CA GLU A 38 -30.05 -1.92 -0.02
C GLU A 38 -30.20 -0.65 0.84
N ALA A 39 -31.26 0.13 0.63
CA ALA A 39 -31.60 1.28 1.47
C ALA A 39 -31.94 0.87 2.92
N GLY A 40 -32.69 -0.23 3.11
CA GLY A 40 -33.01 -0.77 4.42
C GLY A 40 -31.75 -1.20 5.20
N PHE A 41 -30.86 -1.97 4.56
CA PHE A 41 -29.57 -2.33 5.16
C PHE A 41 -28.73 -1.09 5.47
N PHE A 42 -28.67 -0.12 4.55
CA PHE A 42 -27.94 1.12 4.78
C PHE A 42 -28.45 1.87 6.02
N MET A 43 -29.77 1.98 6.20
CA MET A 43 -30.37 2.63 7.37
C MET A 43 -30.04 1.90 8.67
N ILE A 44 -30.16 0.57 8.69
CA ILE A 44 -29.85 -0.24 9.87
C ILE A 44 -28.37 -0.09 10.27
N PHE A 45 -27.46 -0.28 9.32
CA PHE A 45 -26.02 -0.15 9.57
C PHE A 45 -25.60 1.29 9.88
N GLY A 46 -26.25 2.28 9.28
CA GLY A 46 -25.99 3.69 9.56
C GLY A 46 -26.39 4.07 10.99
N VAL A 47 -27.56 3.61 11.45
CA VAL A 47 -28.02 3.81 12.84
C VAL A 47 -27.09 3.09 13.82
N GLU A 48 -26.74 1.85 13.55
CA GLU A 48 -25.81 1.07 14.37
C GLU A 48 -24.44 1.75 14.48
N LEU A 49 -23.87 2.22 13.36
CA LEU A 49 -22.60 2.94 13.33
C LEU A 49 -22.69 4.25 14.13
N THR A 50 -23.78 5.00 13.97
CA THR A 50 -24.00 6.27 14.69
C THR A 50 -24.11 6.03 16.19
N ALA A 51 -24.85 5.00 16.61
CA ALA A 51 -24.97 4.61 18.02
C ALA A 51 -23.62 4.23 18.63
N ARG A 52 -22.78 3.45 17.92
CA ARG A 52 -21.43 3.11 18.38
C ARG A 52 -20.52 4.34 18.47
N CYS A 53 -20.57 5.24 17.50
CA CYS A 53 -19.80 6.49 17.53
C CYS A 53 -20.19 7.39 18.71
N ILE A 54 -21.49 7.46 19.04
CA ILE A 54 -21.97 8.23 20.20
C ILE A 54 -21.53 7.58 21.51
N ALA A 55 -21.67 6.26 21.65
CA ALA A 55 -21.31 5.51 22.86
C ALA A 55 -19.80 5.54 23.14
N SER A 56 -18.97 5.40 22.10
CA SER A 56 -17.51 5.24 22.22
C SER A 56 -16.72 6.54 21.93
N ARG A 57 -17.42 7.66 21.64
CA ARG A 57 -16.86 8.99 21.30
C ARG A 57 -15.70 8.89 20.30
N CYS A 58 -14.50 9.36 20.68
CA CYS A 58 -13.29 9.39 19.85
C CYS A 58 -12.52 8.07 19.83
N SER A 59 -12.81 7.13 20.74
CA SER A 59 -12.20 5.79 20.70
C SER A 59 -12.83 4.93 19.61
N ALA A 60 -14.09 5.21 19.24
CA ALA A 60 -14.85 4.50 18.21
C ALA A 60 -14.14 4.50 16.83
N LEU A 61 -13.54 5.62 16.46
CA LEU A 61 -12.88 5.80 15.16
C LEU A 61 -11.59 4.99 15.02
N TRP A 62 -11.04 4.52 16.14
CA TRP A 62 -9.85 3.65 16.17
C TRP A 62 -10.20 2.16 16.30
N ASP A 63 -11.49 1.81 16.44
CA ASP A 63 -11.94 0.43 16.39
C ASP A 63 -12.10 -0.05 14.95
N LEU A 64 -11.39 -1.13 14.60
CA LEU A 64 -11.33 -1.66 13.24
C LEU A 64 -12.71 -2.04 12.69
N THR A 65 -13.61 -2.56 13.53
CA THR A 65 -14.93 -3.00 13.07
C THR A 65 -15.82 -1.82 12.66
N THR A 66 -15.72 -0.73 13.44
CA THR A 66 -16.36 0.56 13.20
C THR A 66 -15.79 1.26 11.96
N TYR A 67 -14.47 1.16 11.73
CA TYR A 67 -13.84 1.67 10.51
C TYR A 67 -14.31 0.92 9.24
N ILE A 68 -14.36 -0.42 9.28
CA ILE A 68 -14.90 -1.23 8.18
C ILE A 68 -16.37 -0.84 7.91
N ASP A 69 -17.13 -0.41 8.93
CA ASP A 69 -18.54 0.00 8.80
C ASP A 69 -18.66 1.29 8.01
N GLY A 70 -17.87 2.29 8.39
CA GLY A 70 -17.80 3.55 7.65
C GLY A 70 -17.39 3.34 6.19
N VAL A 71 -16.34 2.54 5.94
CA VAL A 71 -15.85 2.26 4.58
C VAL A 71 -16.88 1.51 3.73
N ALA A 72 -17.64 0.58 4.32
CA ALA A 72 -18.68 -0.14 3.60
C ALA A 72 -19.91 0.72 3.25
N LEU A 73 -20.18 1.78 4.02
CA LEU A 73 -21.28 2.72 3.80
C LEU A 73 -20.90 3.86 2.83
N LEU A 74 -19.61 4.19 2.74
CA LEU A 74 -19.05 5.26 1.91
C LEU A 74 -19.55 5.25 0.44
N PRO A 75 -19.58 4.12 -0.29
CA PRO A 75 -20.04 4.09 -1.67
C PRO A 75 -21.52 4.46 -1.84
N VAL A 76 -22.36 4.09 -0.87
CA VAL A 76 -23.80 4.40 -0.88
C VAL A 76 -24.00 5.89 -0.65
N VAL A 77 -23.35 6.45 0.37
CA VAL A 77 -23.38 7.90 0.68
C VAL A 77 -22.89 8.71 -0.51
N LEU A 78 -21.75 8.34 -1.10
CA LEU A 78 -21.19 9.04 -2.26
C LEU A 78 -22.13 8.97 -3.47
N THR A 79 -22.73 7.82 -3.74
CA THR A 79 -23.70 7.69 -4.85
C THR A 79 -24.89 8.64 -4.65
N GLN A 80 -25.43 8.73 -3.43
CA GLN A 80 -26.52 9.66 -3.12
C GLN A 80 -26.10 11.13 -3.27
N LEU A 81 -24.92 11.51 -2.75
CA LEU A 81 -24.38 12.86 -2.88
C LEU A 81 -24.14 13.26 -4.34
N PHE A 82 -23.59 12.36 -5.16
CA PHE A 82 -23.37 12.62 -6.58
C PHE A 82 -24.66 12.69 -7.38
N ASN A 83 -25.71 11.96 -7.00
CA ASN A 83 -27.02 12.06 -7.65
C ASN A 83 -27.75 13.38 -7.33
N LEU A 84 -27.46 14.01 -6.18
CA LEU A 84 -27.98 15.34 -5.81
C LEU A 84 -27.32 16.47 -6.61
N GLN A 85 -26.06 16.28 -6.99
CA GLN A 85 -25.34 17.21 -7.87
C GLN A 85 -25.68 16.87 -9.32
N GLN A 86 -26.48 17.70 -10.00
CA GLN A 86 -26.79 17.54 -11.44
C GLN A 86 -25.58 17.83 -12.37
N GLY A 87 -24.41 17.27 -12.05
CA GLY A 87 -23.15 17.48 -12.75
C GLY A 87 -22.67 16.25 -13.52
N LYS A 88 -22.20 16.47 -14.75
CA LYS A 88 -21.66 15.44 -15.66
C LYS A 88 -20.27 14.96 -15.23
N HIS A 89 -20.14 14.31 -14.08
CA HIS A 89 -18.89 13.66 -13.68
C HIS A 89 -18.93 12.15 -13.94
N PHE A 90 -19.03 11.77 -15.21
CA PHE A 90 -19.07 10.36 -15.63
C PHE A 90 -17.87 9.55 -15.15
N MET A 91 -16.68 10.16 -15.01
CA MET A 91 -15.47 9.50 -14.51
C MET A 91 -15.54 9.19 -13.00
N LEU A 92 -16.07 10.11 -12.18
CA LEU A 92 -16.23 9.90 -10.74
C LEU A 92 -17.28 8.83 -10.45
N LEU A 93 -18.37 8.79 -11.24
CA LEU A 93 -19.37 7.73 -11.13
C LEU A 93 -18.81 6.34 -11.43
N ARG A 94 -17.84 6.22 -12.36
CA ARG A 94 -17.13 4.95 -12.61
C ARG A 94 -16.31 4.51 -11.39
N VAL A 95 -15.59 5.43 -10.76
CA VAL A 95 -14.81 5.14 -9.54
C VAL A 95 -15.74 4.75 -8.39
N VAL A 96 -16.85 5.46 -8.18
CA VAL A 96 -17.86 5.13 -7.14
C VAL A 96 -18.47 3.75 -7.36
N ARG A 97 -18.71 3.34 -8.61
CA ARG A 97 -19.18 1.97 -8.92
C ARG A 97 -18.16 0.91 -8.50
N LEU A 98 -16.86 1.14 -8.73
CA LEU A 98 -15.80 0.24 -8.28
C LEU A 98 -15.69 0.21 -6.74
N MET A 99 -15.87 1.35 -6.08
CA MET A 99 -15.87 1.43 -4.62
C MET A 99 -16.98 0.61 -3.97
N LYS A 100 -18.07 0.27 -4.68
CA LYS A 100 -19.08 -0.66 -4.17
C LYS A 100 -18.49 -2.02 -3.80
N LEU A 101 -17.33 -2.41 -4.35
CA LEU A 101 -16.63 -3.63 -3.95
C LEU A 101 -16.14 -3.59 -2.49
N PHE A 102 -15.86 -2.41 -1.93
CA PHE A 102 -15.51 -2.27 -0.51
C PHE A 102 -16.61 -2.71 0.44
N ARG A 103 -17.86 -2.76 -0.04
CA ARG A 103 -18.98 -3.31 0.73
C ARG A 103 -18.74 -4.79 1.08
N LEU A 104 -17.93 -5.52 0.31
CA LEU A 104 -17.51 -6.89 0.61
C LEU A 104 -16.64 -6.99 1.87
N LEU A 105 -15.99 -5.90 2.29
CA LEU A 105 -15.23 -5.88 3.55
C LEU A 105 -16.14 -6.16 4.77
N ARG A 106 -17.46 -5.96 4.65
CA ARG A 106 -18.42 -6.36 5.69
C ARG A 106 -18.37 -7.88 5.98
N LEU A 107 -17.94 -8.71 5.01
CA LEU A 107 -17.77 -10.15 5.21
C LEU A 107 -16.71 -10.45 6.29
N ILE A 108 -15.74 -9.56 6.49
CA ILE A 108 -14.76 -9.66 7.59
C ILE A 108 -15.47 -9.74 8.93
N ARG A 109 -16.67 -9.16 9.08
CA ARG A 109 -17.42 -9.23 10.34
C ARG A 109 -18.11 -10.55 10.61
N LEU A 110 -18.41 -11.30 9.55
CA LEU A 110 -19.07 -12.60 9.69
C LEU A 110 -18.10 -13.63 10.27
N PHE A 111 -16.82 -13.48 9.97
CA PHE A 111 -15.77 -14.41 10.38
C PHE A 111 -14.91 -13.80 11.50
N LYS A 112 -15.15 -14.25 12.74
CA LYS A 112 -14.37 -13.82 13.92
C LYS A 112 -12.86 -14.00 13.73
N GLU A 113 -12.45 -15.09 13.08
CA GLU A 113 -11.05 -15.36 12.75
C GLU A 113 -10.42 -14.26 11.87
N LEU A 114 -11.16 -13.78 10.87
CA LEU A 114 -10.67 -12.72 9.97
C LEU A 114 -10.62 -11.37 10.67
N GLN A 115 -11.55 -11.11 11.61
CA GLN A 115 -11.49 -9.92 12.46
C GLN A 115 -10.26 -9.93 13.35
N PHE A 116 -9.96 -11.08 13.96
CA PHE A 116 -8.78 -11.23 14.81
C PHE A 116 -7.50 -10.98 14.00
N LEU A 117 -7.36 -11.65 12.84
CA LEU A 117 -6.21 -11.45 11.95
C LEU A 117 -6.05 -10.00 11.51
N ALA A 118 -7.15 -9.34 11.12
CA ALA A 118 -7.12 -7.95 10.67
C ALA A 118 -6.74 -6.98 11.82
N LYS A 119 -7.22 -7.22 13.04
CA LYS A 119 -6.85 -6.43 14.23
C LYS A 119 -5.37 -6.60 14.56
N SER A 120 -4.86 -7.83 14.53
CA SER A 120 -3.44 -8.11 14.75
C SER A 120 -2.56 -7.46 13.67
N PHE A 121 -3.00 -7.47 12.42
CA PHE A 121 -2.32 -6.78 11.32
C PHE A 121 -2.27 -5.25 11.51
N VAL A 122 -3.39 -4.62 11.87
CA VAL A 122 -3.44 -3.18 12.14
C VAL A 122 -2.58 -2.80 13.35
N SER A 123 -2.54 -3.65 14.37
CA SER A 123 -1.63 -3.50 15.51
C SER A 123 -0.16 -3.52 15.05
N ALA A 124 0.22 -4.47 14.19
CA ALA A 124 1.56 -4.54 13.62
C ALA A 124 1.91 -3.32 12.75
N LEU A 125 0.96 -2.81 11.95
CA LEU A 125 1.13 -1.58 11.16
C LEU A 125 1.49 -0.38 12.04
N ARG A 126 0.93 -0.27 13.25
CA ARG A 126 1.24 0.83 14.18
C ARG A 126 2.73 0.84 14.55
N THR A 127 3.31 -0.34 14.82
CA THR A 127 4.75 -0.46 15.08
C THR A 127 5.55 -0.09 13.85
N LEU A 128 5.11 -0.53 12.66
CA LEU A 128 5.76 -0.18 11.39
C LEU A 128 5.72 1.33 11.08
N VAL A 129 4.72 2.08 11.55
CA VAL A 129 4.68 3.54 11.38
C VAL A 129 5.88 4.21 12.07
N TRP A 130 6.20 3.81 13.30
CA TRP A 130 7.34 4.39 14.03
C TRP A 130 8.67 4.01 13.39
N ILE A 131 8.80 2.76 12.95
CA ILE A 131 9.96 2.27 12.20
C ILE A 131 10.12 3.03 10.88
N GLY A 132 9.03 3.20 10.14
CA GLY A 132 8.98 3.95 8.89
C GLY A 132 9.30 5.43 9.08
N LEU A 133 8.84 6.04 10.16
CA LEU A 133 9.18 7.43 10.50
C LEU A 133 10.67 7.59 10.78
N LEU A 134 11.28 6.66 11.53
CA LEU A 134 12.72 6.64 11.76
C LEU A 134 13.50 6.44 10.46
N LEU A 135 13.03 5.57 9.56
CA LEU A 135 13.59 5.39 8.23
C LEU A 135 13.54 6.68 7.40
N VAL A 136 12.37 7.33 7.33
CA VAL A 136 12.20 8.59 6.59
C VAL A 136 13.15 9.67 7.11
N MET A 137 13.28 9.81 8.43
CA MET A 137 14.23 10.74 9.04
C MET A 137 15.68 10.42 8.66
N THR A 138 16.06 9.15 8.71
CA THR A 138 17.41 8.70 8.33
C THR A 138 17.69 8.99 6.86
N VAL A 139 16.77 8.63 5.96
CA VAL A 139 16.86 8.91 4.52
C VAL A 139 16.96 10.41 4.27
N TYR A 140 16.19 11.23 4.97
CA TYR A 140 16.22 12.68 4.80
C TYR A 140 17.58 13.28 5.19
N CYS A 141 18.16 12.87 6.32
CA CYS A 141 19.48 13.31 6.74
C CYS A 141 20.56 12.94 5.71
N VAL A 142 20.54 11.69 5.24
CA VAL A 142 21.48 11.20 4.22
C VAL A 142 21.28 11.92 2.89
N ALA A 143 20.03 12.21 2.51
CA ALA A 143 19.70 12.94 1.28
C ALA A 143 20.31 14.33 1.26
N ILE A 144 20.28 15.06 2.38
CA ILE A 144 20.93 16.37 2.50
C ILE A 144 22.43 16.24 2.25
N VAL A 145 23.09 15.26 2.90
CA VAL A 145 24.53 15.03 2.74
C VAL A 145 24.86 14.70 1.28
N CYS A 146 24.13 13.79 0.64
CA CYS A 146 24.37 13.42 -0.76
C CYS A 146 24.09 14.59 -1.73
N THR A 147 23.04 15.38 -1.50
CA THR A 147 22.76 16.57 -2.32
C THR A 147 23.90 17.58 -2.22
N MET A 148 24.42 17.83 -1.00
CA MET A 148 25.51 18.78 -0.79
C MET A 148 26.86 18.28 -1.33
N LEU A 149 27.21 17.02 -1.07
CA LEU A 149 28.53 16.48 -1.40
C LEU A 149 28.66 15.99 -2.84
N VAL A 150 27.55 15.56 -3.45
CA VAL A 150 27.52 15.00 -4.80
C VAL A 150 26.73 15.91 -5.73
N GLY A 151 25.45 16.14 -5.42
CA GLY A 151 24.52 16.82 -6.34
C GLY A 151 24.87 18.26 -6.67
N GLN A 152 25.47 18.99 -5.73
CA GLN A 152 25.84 20.41 -5.86
C GLN A 152 27.35 20.61 -5.99
N ASN A 153 28.11 19.55 -6.19
CA ASN A 153 29.56 19.60 -6.26
C ASN A 153 30.02 19.64 -7.72
N ASP A 154 30.81 20.66 -8.07
CA ASP A 154 31.26 20.89 -9.44
C ASP A 154 32.12 19.77 -10.02
N ASN A 155 32.77 18.95 -9.16
CA ASN A 155 33.56 17.79 -9.59
C ASN A 155 32.71 16.70 -10.24
N PHE A 156 31.40 16.67 -10.00
CA PHE A 156 30.49 15.65 -10.52
C PHE A 156 29.64 16.13 -11.71
N ARG A 157 30.01 17.24 -12.34
CA ARG A 157 29.34 17.72 -13.56
C ARG A 157 29.70 16.84 -14.74
N ALA A 158 28.79 16.72 -15.71
CA ALA A 158 29.04 16.00 -16.97
C ALA A 158 30.25 16.52 -17.77
N SER A 159 30.67 17.77 -17.52
CA SER A 159 31.87 18.36 -18.13
C SER A 159 33.17 17.95 -17.46
N ASP A 160 33.13 17.23 -16.33
CA ASP A 160 34.33 16.82 -15.60
C ASP A 160 35.09 15.69 -16.32
N ALA A 161 36.42 15.79 -16.33
CA ALA A 161 37.28 14.87 -17.08
C ALA A 161 37.23 13.43 -16.53
N LYS A 162 37.10 13.23 -15.21
CA LYS A 162 37.02 11.87 -14.65
C LYS A 162 35.67 11.23 -14.89
N ILE A 163 34.60 12.04 -14.88
CA ILE A 163 33.25 11.57 -15.23
C ILE A 163 33.22 11.14 -16.70
N GLN A 164 33.71 11.95 -17.63
CA GLN A 164 33.77 11.57 -19.06
C GLN A 164 34.64 10.33 -19.30
N MET A 165 35.75 10.20 -18.58
CA MET A 165 36.60 9.01 -18.67
C MET A 165 35.87 7.76 -18.15
N TYR A 166 35.11 7.89 -17.07
CA TYR A 166 34.26 6.81 -16.55
C TYR A 166 33.19 6.41 -17.57
N GLU A 167 32.46 7.38 -18.12
CA GLU A 167 31.42 7.14 -19.14
C GLU A 167 31.99 6.47 -20.39
N ALA A 168 33.17 6.90 -20.87
CA ALA A 168 33.85 6.29 -21.99
C ALA A 168 34.33 4.85 -21.72
N HIS A 169 34.69 4.55 -20.45
CA HIS A 169 35.15 3.22 -20.06
C HIS A 169 34.01 2.22 -19.89
N TYR A 170 32.90 2.64 -19.29
CA TYR A 170 31.77 1.77 -18.94
C TYR A 170 30.58 1.85 -19.93
N GLY A 171 30.56 2.85 -20.82
CA GLY A 171 29.53 3.00 -21.85
C GLY A 171 28.15 3.43 -21.31
N HIS A 172 28.10 4.00 -20.10
CA HIS A 172 26.87 4.47 -19.46
C HIS A 172 27.01 5.92 -19.03
N GLU A 173 25.99 6.74 -19.33
CA GLU A 173 25.94 8.16 -18.97
C GLU A 173 25.61 8.35 -17.49
N VAL A 174 26.38 9.19 -16.79
CA VAL A 174 26.27 9.40 -15.36
C VAL A 174 25.48 10.69 -15.09
N ASP A 175 24.17 10.55 -14.90
CA ASP A 175 23.29 11.70 -14.63
C ASP A 175 23.19 12.05 -13.13
N ILE A 176 24.22 12.70 -12.60
CA ILE A 176 24.29 13.13 -11.19
C ILE A 176 23.15 14.09 -10.82
N SER A 177 22.77 14.99 -11.73
CA SER A 177 21.70 15.97 -11.50
C SER A 177 20.35 15.28 -11.30
N ARG A 178 20.06 14.24 -12.08
CA ARG A 178 18.81 13.50 -11.98
C ARG A 178 18.63 12.82 -10.63
N TYR A 179 19.68 12.20 -10.11
CA TYR A 179 19.65 11.41 -8.89
C TYR A 179 19.92 12.23 -7.62
N TRP A 180 20.86 13.18 -7.68
CA TRP A 180 21.39 13.87 -6.50
C TRP A 180 21.17 15.40 -6.51
N GLY A 181 20.73 15.99 -7.63
CA GLY A 181 20.67 17.45 -7.82
C GLY A 181 19.70 18.23 -6.92
N SER A 182 18.82 17.54 -6.19
CA SER A 182 17.99 18.14 -5.15
C SER A 182 17.73 17.15 -4.02
N ILE A 183 17.30 17.66 -2.86
CA ILE A 183 16.97 16.83 -1.70
C ILE A 183 15.91 15.78 -2.08
N MET A 184 14.84 16.16 -2.78
CA MET A 184 13.78 15.22 -3.14
C MET A 184 14.24 14.14 -4.13
N ARG A 185 15.10 14.51 -5.09
CA ARG A 185 15.75 13.54 -5.99
C ARG A 185 16.63 12.57 -5.20
N SER A 186 17.41 13.09 -4.25
CA SER A 186 18.25 12.27 -3.38
C SER A 186 17.44 11.35 -2.48
N VAL A 187 16.29 11.79 -1.96
CA VAL A 187 15.36 10.95 -1.18
C VAL A 187 14.85 9.78 -2.03
N ILE A 188 14.42 10.03 -3.26
CA ILE A 188 13.95 8.98 -4.17
C ILE A 188 15.08 8.00 -4.51
N THR A 189 16.27 8.51 -4.80
CA THR A 189 17.46 7.69 -5.09
C THR A 189 17.86 6.83 -3.88
N LEU A 190 17.83 7.39 -2.67
CA LEU A 190 18.11 6.63 -1.45
C LEU A 190 17.02 5.61 -1.11
N PHE A 191 15.77 5.89 -1.46
CA PHE A 191 14.70 4.89 -1.36
C PHE A 191 14.96 3.70 -2.31
N GLN A 192 15.40 3.97 -3.54
CA GLN A 192 15.82 2.94 -4.49
C GLN A 192 17.03 2.12 -3.97
N ILE A 193 18.03 2.79 -3.39
CA ILE A 193 19.19 2.14 -2.75
C ILE A 193 18.74 1.29 -1.55
N PHE A 194 17.79 1.78 -0.75
CA PHE A 194 17.21 1.04 0.38
C PHE A 194 16.56 -0.27 -0.06
N THR A 195 15.86 -0.27 -1.21
CA THR A 195 15.30 -1.49 -1.81
C THR A 195 16.35 -2.38 -2.47
N LEU A 196 17.63 -2.01 -2.39
CA LEU A 196 18.78 -2.65 -3.05
C LEU A 196 18.64 -2.72 -4.57
N ASP A 197 17.79 -1.88 -5.14
CA ASP A 197 17.53 -1.87 -6.58
C ASP A 197 18.60 -1.05 -7.28
N ASN A 198 19.41 -1.74 -8.08
CA ASN A 198 20.47 -1.15 -8.91
C ASN A 198 21.37 -0.11 -8.20
N TRP A 199 21.62 -0.31 -6.91
CA TRP A 199 22.31 0.67 -6.06
C TRP A 199 23.77 0.89 -6.45
N SER A 200 24.41 -0.13 -7.04
CA SER A 200 25.81 -0.08 -7.44
C SER A 200 26.03 0.88 -8.60
N GLU A 201 25.13 0.92 -9.59
CA GLU A 201 25.19 1.87 -10.71
C GLU A 201 25.04 3.33 -10.25
N LEU A 202 24.25 3.56 -9.20
CA LEU A 202 24.04 4.90 -8.64
C LEU A 202 25.25 5.45 -7.87
N VAL A 203 26.06 4.55 -7.29
CA VAL A 203 27.09 4.91 -6.32
C VAL A 203 28.52 4.74 -6.87
N ARG A 204 28.76 3.74 -7.74
CA ARG A 204 30.08 3.48 -8.35
C ARG A 204 30.68 4.67 -9.10
N PRO A 205 29.93 5.41 -9.94
CA PRO A 205 30.48 6.59 -10.61
C PRO A 205 31.01 7.62 -9.62
N ILE A 206 30.44 7.68 -8.42
CA ILE A 206 30.84 8.63 -7.39
C ILE A 206 32.11 8.15 -6.65
N ILE A 207 32.17 6.85 -6.35
CA ILE A 207 33.29 6.20 -5.66
C ILE A 207 34.54 6.16 -6.55
N GLU A 208 34.38 5.75 -7.81
CA GLU A 208 35.49 5.42 -8.71
C GLU A 208 36.11 6.67 -9.36
N THR A 209 35.47 7.85 -9.26
CA THR A 209 35.98 9.11 -9.83
C THR A 209 36.61 10.05 -8.80
N HIS A 210 35.81 10.56 -7.85
CA HIS A 210 36.25 11.65 -6.95
C HIS A 210 36.13 11.33 -5.47
N ALA A 211 35.26 10.41 -5.05
CA ALA A 211 35.00 10.18 -3.64
C ALA A 211 35.03 8.70 -3.21
N PRO A 212 36.20 8.01 -3.24
CA PRO A 212 36.31 6.60 -2.86
C PRO A 212 35.81 6.29 -1.45
N TRP A 213 35.99 7.23 -0.51
CA TRP A 213 35.57 7.10 0.88
C TRP A 213 34.05 6.96 1.05
N MET A 214 33.26 7.43 0.06
CA MET A 214 31.81 7.28 0.10
C MET A 214 31.34 5.83 -0.04
N PHE A 215 32.24 4.90 -0.42
CA PHE A 215 31.97 3.48 -0.29
C PHE A 215 31.51 3.11 1.12
N PHE A 216 32.27 3.52 2.14
CA PHE A 216 31.92 3.22 3.54
C PHE A 216 30.64 3.93 3.98
N PHE A 217 30.40 5.13 3.47
CA PHE A 217 29.19 5.89 3.75
C PHE A 217 27.93 5.17 3.23
N PHE A 218 27.90 4.79 1.95
CA PHE A 218 26.77 4.06 1.37
C PHE A 218 26.66 2.63 1.89
N ALA A 219 27.78 1.95 2.16
CA ALA A 219 27.77 0.63 2.79
C ALA A 219 27.17 0.68 4.21
N ALA A 220 27.51 1.70 5.01
CA ALA A 220 26.90 1.91 6.31
C ALA A 220 25.40 2.22 6.20
N PHE A 221 24.98 3.08 5.26
CA PHE A 221 23.58 3.35 4.99
C PHE A 221 22.81 2.07 4.64
N ILE A 222 23.27 1.31 3.65
CA ILE A 222 22.68 0.03 3.25
C ILE A 222 22.62 -0.94 4.43
N PHE A 223 23.69 -1.02 5.22
CA PHE A 223 23.72 -1.91 6.37
C PHE A 223 22.65 -1.53 7.41
N THR A 224 22.58 -0.25 7.77
CA THR A 224 21.60 0.27 8.71
C THR A 224 20.17 0.15 8.18
N THR A 225 19.90 0.46 6.93
CA THR A 225 18.52 0.49 6.42
C THR A 225 18.03 -0.88 5.97
N SER A 226 18.85 -1.68 5.30
CA SER A 226 18.41 -2.98 4.78
C SER A 226 18.49 -4.06 5.86
N PHE A 227 19.59 -4.16 6.61
CA PHE A 227 19.67 -5.13 7.71
C PHE A 227 19.01 -4.61 8.99
N GLY A 228 19.18 -3.34 9.33
CA GLY A 228 18.57 -2.79 10.55
C GLY A 228 17.03 -2.80 10.52
N LEU A 229 16.40 -2.48 9.39
CA LEU A 229 14.94 -2.47 9.29
C LEU A 229 14.35 -3.89 9.23
N LEU A 230 14.97 -4.82 8.50
CA LEU A 230 14.59 -6.23 8.52
C LEU A 230 14.75 -6.83 9.93
N ASN A 231 15.83 -6.53 10.63
CA ASN A 231 16.05 -7.01 11.99
C ASN A 231 15.06 -6.41 12.98
N LEU A 232 14.67 -5.15 12.81
CA LEU A 232 13.66 -4.51 13.66
C LEU A 232 12.25 -5.07 13.39
N LEU A 233 11.93 -5.37 12.14
CA LEU A 233 10.69 -6.05 11.76
C LEU A 233 10.64 -7.46 12.34
N MET A 234 11.72 -8.24 12.21
CA MET A 234 11.85 -9.56 12.84
C MET A 234 11.74 -9.47 14.36
N GLY A 235 12.38 -8.48 14.98
CA GLY A 235 12.28 -8.21 16.42
C GLY A 235 10.84 -7.95 16.86
N ALA A 236 10.10 -7.12 16.13
CA ALA A 236 8.69 -6.85 16.43
C ALA A 236 7.80 -8.09 16.26
N ILE A 237 8.04 -8.91 15.24
CA ILE A 237 7.31 -10.18 15.04
C ILE A 237 7.60 -11.16 16.17
N VAL A 238 8.87 -11.28 16.57
CA VAL A 238 9.28 -12.14 17.70
C VAL A 238 8.61 -11.66 18.98
N ASP A 239 8.62 -10.36 19.26
CA ASP A 239 7.99 -9.79 20.45
C ASP A 239 6.49 -10.10 20.52
N HIS A 240 5.78 -9.94 19.40
CA HIS A 240 4.36 -10.32 19.28
C HIS A 240 4.13 -11.83 19.43
N THR A 241 5.05 -12.66 18.94
CA THR A 241 4.94 -14.12 19.06
C THR A 241 5.17 -14.56 20.52
N MET A 242 6.14 -13.94 21.20
CA MET A 242 6.41 -14.19 22.61
C MET A 242 5.29 -13.67 23.51
N SER A 243 4.63 -12.56 23.17
CA SER A 243 3.49 -12.05 23.95
C SER A 243 2.30 -13.03 23.90
N ILE A 244 1.99 -13.59 22.73
CA ILE A 244 0.95 -14.63 22.59
C ILE A 244 1.31 -15.88 23.39
N ALA A 245 2.57 -16.33 23.31
CA ALA A 245 3.02 -17.51 24.06
C ALA A 245 2.87 -17.32 25.58
N ARG A 246 3.23 -16.14 26.10
CA ARG A 246 3.08 -15.79 27.51
C ARG A 246 1.61 -15.74 27.95
N GLU A 247 0.73 -15.19 27.13
CA GLU A 247 -0.72 -15.18 27.41
C GLU A 247 -1.29 -16.60 27.49
N ALA A 248 -0.88 -17.49 26.58
CA ALA A 248 -1.30 -18.88 26.59
C ALA A 248 -0.80 -19.68 27.81
N GLU A 249 0.39 -19.36 28.34
CA GLU A 249 0.90 -19.96 29.58
C GLU A 249 0.09 -19.50 30.81
N MET A 250 -0.22 -18.21 30.92
CA MET A 250 -1.02 -17.67 32.03
C MET A 250 -2.45 -18.21 32.08
N ASP A 251 -3.05 -18.48 30.92
CA ASP A 251 -4.38 -19.12 30.85
C ASP A 251 -4.33 -20.62 31.21
N ARG A 252 -3.15 -21.24 31.14
CA ARG A 252 -2.95 -22.66 31.50
C ARG A 252 -2.79 -22.88 33.00
N ASP A 253 -2.29 -21.87 33.72
CA ASP A 253 -2.06 -21.88 35.17
C ASP A 253 -3.27 -21.39 35.99
N ARG A 254 -4.37 -20.99 35.34
CA ARG A 254 -5.65 -20.60 35.96
C ARG A 254 -6.68 -21.73 35.92
#